data_AF-A0A9K3P433-F1
#
_entry.id   AF-A0A9K3P433-F1
#
_cell.length_a   1.000
_cell.length_b   1.000
_cell.length_c   1.000
_cell.angle_alpha   90.00
_cell.angle_beta   90.00
_cell.angle_gamma   90.00
#
_symmetry.space_group_name_H-M   'P 1'
#
loop_
_entity.id
_entity.type
_entity.pdbx_description
1 polymer ?
#
loop_
_entity_poly.entity_id
_entity_poly.type
_entity_poly.pdbx_seq_one_letter_code
_entity_poly.pdbx_strand_id
1 'polypeptide(L)'
;MSIVPSLFGGRRSNIFDPFSLDIWDPFKDFPLSSSSGVSRETSALVNARVDWKETQEAHVFKADLPGIKKEEVKVEVEEGNILQITGERNVEKEDKNDTWHRVERSSGKFTRRFRLPENAKMDQVKAAMENGVLTITVPKEEVKKPDVKSIEISG
;
A
#
# COMPACT_ATOMS: atom_id res chain seq x y z
N MET A 1 -29.49 35.58 -6.94
CA MET A 1 -29.44 34.67 -5.77
C MET A 1 -29.64 33.25 -6.28
N SER A 2 -28.56 32.53 -6.54
CA SER A 2 -28.60 31.09 -6.80
C SER A 2 -27.30 30.49 -6.27
N ILE A 3 -27.46 29.72 -5.20
CA ILE A 3 -26.42 29.07 -4.41
C ILE A 3 -26.05 27.77 -5.12
N VAL A 4 -24.78 27.60 -5.47
CA VAL A 4 -24.21 26.34 -5.96
C VAL A 4 -23.64 25.60 -4.76
N PRO A 5 -24.12 24.40 -4.39
CA PRO A 5 -23.51 23.63 -3.31
C PRO A 5 -22.21 22.99 -3.79
N SER A 6 -21.14 23.23 -3.04
CA SER A 6 -19.84 22.58 -3.12
C SER A 6 -19.95 21.10 -2.76
N LEU A 7 -19.72 20.21 -3.75
CA LEU A 7 -19.55 18.77 -3.56
C LEU A 7 -18.05 18.47 -3.32
N PHE A 8 -17.58 18.69 -2.09
CA PHE A 8 -16.37 18.05 -1.57
C PHE A 8 -16.80 16.92 -0.65
N GLY A 9 -16.56 15.67 -1.05
CA GLY A 9 -16.97 14.48 -0.30
C GLY A 9 -16.06 13.28 -0.53
N GLY A 10 -15.06 13.14 0.33
CA GLY A 10 -14.33 11.94 0.76
C GLY A 10 -14.15 10.77 -0.22
N ARG A 11 -13.03 10.76 -0.95
CA ARG A 11 -12.42 9.49 -1.41
C ARG A 11 -11.86 8.77 -0.19
N ARG A 12 -12.52 7.70 0.27
CA ARG A 12 -11.91 6.76 1.22
C ARG A 12 -10.76 6.05 0.52
N SER A 13 -9.53 6.53 0.73
CA SER A 13 -8.33 5.84 0.28
C SER A 13 -8.03 4.69 1.25
N ASN A 14 -8.00 3.47 0.74
CA ASN A 14 -7.65 2.26 1.50
C ASN A 14 -6.15 2.29 1.86
N ILE A 15 -5.83 2.99 2.96
CA ILE A 15 -4.51 3.02 3.57
C ILE A 15 -4.45 1.78 4.48
N PHE A 16 -3.53 0.86 4.22
CA PHE A 16 -3.26 -0.21 5.17
C PHE A 16 -2.45 0.37 6.33
N ASP A 17 -3.02 0.35 7.53
CA ASP A 17 -2.40 0.86 8.75
C ASP A 17 -2.51 -0.19 9.86
N PRO A 18 -1.45 -0.97 10.13
CA PRO A 18 -1.44 -2.00 11.16
C PRO A 18 -1.30 -1.43 12.58
N PHE A 19 -1.19 -0.11 12.75
CA PHE A 19 -1.03 0.56 14.04
C PHE A 19 -2.26 1.38 14.46
N SER A 20 -3.29 1.44 13.61
CA SER A 20 -4.57 2.06 13.96
C SER A 20 -5.33 1.22 15.00
N LEU A 21 -5.95 1.89 15.98
CA LEU A 21 -6.86 1.27 16.96
C LEU A 21 -8.20 0.81 16.33
N ASP A 22 -8.37 0.95 15.02
CA ASP A 22 -9.55 0.50 14.26
C ASP A 22 -9.46 -0.99 13.83
N ILE A 23 -8.38 -1.69 14.17
CA ILE A 23 -8.13 -3.09 13.76
C ILE A 23 -8.88 -4.13 14.61
N TRP A 24 -9.42 -3.77 15.78
CA TRP A 24 -10.15 -4.71 16.64
C TRP A 24 -11.53 -4.16 17.05
N ASP A 25 -12.38 -3.87 16.07
CA ASP A 25 -13.83 -3.81 16.28
C ASP A 25 -14.52 -4.92 15.46
N PRO A 26 -14.77 -6.10 16.04
CA PRO A 26 -15.29 -7.28 15.34
C PRO A 26 -16.76 -7.10 14.88
N PHE A 27 -17.38 -5.95 15.15
CA PHE A 27 -18.73 -5.61 14.71
C PHE A 27 -18.77 -4.62 13.53
N LYS A 28 -17.64 -4.06 13.10
CA LYS A 28 -17.56 -3.19 11.90
C LYS A 28 -17.22 -3.94 10.61
N ASP A 29 -16.65 -5.14 10.72
CA ASP A 29 -16.27 -5.99 9.58
C ASP A 29 -17.34 -7.04 9.17
N PHE A 30 -18.51 -7.05 9.83
CA PHE A 30 -19.61 -7.94 9.42
C PHE A 30 -20.42 -7.30 8.28
N PRO A 31 -20.48 -7.91 7.07
CA PRO A 31 -21.05 -7.28 5.89
C PRO A 31 -22.57 -7.45 5.89
N LEU A 32 -23.28 -6.53 6.53
CA LEU A 32 -24.74 -6.43 6.42
C LEU A 32 -25.16 -5.02 6.03
N SER A 33 -24.63 -4.55 4.91
CA SER A 33 -25.30 -3.53 4.09
C SER A 33 -25.01 -3.79 2.62
N SER A 34 -26.02 -4.33 1.96
CA SER A 34 -26.13 -4.52 0.52
C SER A 34 -26.11 -3.19 -0.22
N SER A 35 -25.17 -3.00 -1.15
CA SER A 35 -25.45 -2.50 -2.51
C SER A 35 -24.17 -2.45 -3.34
N SER A 36 -24.09 -3.36 -4.32
CA SER A 36 -23.50 -3.16 -5.66
C SER A 36 -22.40 -2.09 -5.79
N GLY A 37 -21.17 -2.43 -5.41
CA GLY A 37 -19.99 -1.58 -5.64
C GLY A 37 -18.66 -2.36 -5.74
N VAL A 38 -18.72 -3.69 -5.88
CA VAL A 38 -17.53 -4.56 -5.89
C VAL A 38 -17.03 -4.73 -7.32
N SER A 39 -16.32 -3.77 -7.92
CA SER A 39 -15.74 -4.03 -9.27
C SER A 39 -14.57 -3.17 -9.78
N ARG A 40 -13.92 -2.30 -8.99
CA ARG A 40 -12.73 -1.57 -9.50
C ARG A 40 -11.53 -1.52 -8.57
N GLU A 41 -11.76 -1.52 -7.27
CA GLU A 41 -10.68 -1.41 -6.28
C GLU A 41 -10.01 -2.75 -5.99
N THR A 42 -10.78 -3.85 -5.99
CA THR A 42 -10.23 -5.21 -5.87
C THR A 42 -9.29 -5.55 -7.03
N SER A 43 -9.61 -5.11 -8.26
CA SER A 43 -8.76 -5.26 -9.45
C SER A 43 -7.41 -4.54 -9.34
N ALA A 44 -7.35 -3.39 -8.65
CA ALA A 44 -6.10 -2.66 -8.43
C ALA A 44 -5.19 -3.34 -7.37
N LEU A 45 -5.78 -4.12 -6.45
CA LEU A 45 -5.04 -4.92 -5.47
C LEU A 45 -4.37 -6.15 -6.10
N VAL A 46 -4.97 -6.73 -7.15
CA VAL A 46 -4.45 -7.96 -7.79
C VAL A 46 -3.17 -7.69 -8.60
N ASN A 47 -2.95 -6.45 -9.02
CA ASN A 47 -1.89 -6.11 -9.98
C ASN A 47 -0.50 -5.92 -9.36
N ALA A 48 -0.41 -5.69 -8.04
CA ALA A 48 0.85 -5.59 -7.32
C ALA A 48 0.72 -6.20 -5.92
N ARG A 49 1.20 -7.44 -5.76
CA ARG A 49 1.30 -8.10 -4.46
C ARG A 49 2.47 -7.49 -3.70
N VAL A 50 2.26 -7.17 -2.43
CA VAL A 50 3.26 -6.50 -1.61
C VAL A 50 3.33 -7.16 -0.25
N ASP A 51 4.53 -7.59 0.12
CA ASP A 51 4.87 -8.02 1.46
C ASP A 51 5.48 -6.86 2.23
N TRP A 52 5.13 -6.75 3.51
CA TRP A 52 5.73 -5.80 4.44
C TRP A 52 6.28 -6.56 5.63
N LYS A 53 7.59 -6.40 5.87
CA LYS A 53 8.24 -6.87 7.09
C LYS A 53 8.87 -5.71 7.86
N GLU A 54 8.89 -5.85 9.17
CA GLU A 54 9.61 -4.95 10.07
C GLU A 54 10.86 -5.65 10.62
N THR A 55 11.96 -4.91 10.68
CA THR A 55 13.20 -5.33 11.33
C THR A 55 13.51 -4.37 12.49
N GLN A 56 14.57 -4.64 13.25
CA GLN A 56 15.00 -3.72 14.30
C GLN A 56 15.37 -2.34 13.72
N GLU A 57 15.95 -2.32 12.53
CA GLU A 57 16.54 -1.11 11.92
C GLU A 57 15.65 -0.43 10.87
N ALA A 58 14.72 -1.16 10.25
CA ALA A 58 13.94 -0.64 9.12
C ALA A 58 12.61 -1.38 8.88
N HIS A 59 11.66 -0.71 8.23
CA HIS A 59 10.57 -1.35 7.51
C HIS A 59 11.01 -1.67 6.08
N VAL A 60 10.70 -2.89 5.60
CA VAL A 60 11.07 -3.35 4.27
C VAL A 60 9.83 -3.84 3.55
N PHE A 61 9.55 -3.25 2.39
CA PHE A 61 8.46 -3.62 1.50
C PHE A 61 9.03 -4.34 0.28
N LYS A 62 8.38 -5.41 -0.15
CA LYS A 62 8.70 -6.13 -1.38
C LYS A 62 7.46 -6.26 -2.24
N ALA A 63 7.50 -5.67 -3.43
CA ALA A 63 6.40 -5.70 -4.37
C ALA A 63 6.77 -6.48 -5.64
N ASP A 64 5.93 -7.44 -6.01
CA ASP A 64 6.10 -8.24 -7.23
C ASP A 64 5.56 -7.48 -8.44
N LEU A 65 6.48 -6.99 -9.26
CA LEU A 65 6.22 -6.18 -10.45
C LEU A 65 6.89 -6.76 -11.71
N PRO A 66 6.68 -8.06 -12.04
CA PRO A 66 7.26 -8.66 -13.23
C PRO A 66 6.79 -7.95 -14.51
N GLY A 67 7.73 -7.77 -15.44
CA GLY A 67 7.49 -7.15 -16.75
C GLY A 67 7.34 -5.63 -16.72
N ILE A 68 7.47 -4.98 -15.57
CA ILE A 68 7.37 -3.52 -15.42
C ILE A 68 8.77 -2.93 -15.31
N LYS A 69 9.04 -1.85 -16.03
CA LYS A 69 10.33 -1.16 -15.95
C LYS A 69 10.36 -0.23 -14.74
N LYS A 70 11.56 0.04 -14.20
CA LYS A 70 11.71 0.92 -13.03
C LYS A 70 11.18 2.35 -13.28
N GLU A 71 11.22 2.81 -14.53
CA GLU A 71 10.73 4.12 -14.94
C GLU A 71 9.19 4.20 -14.96
N GLU A 72 8.50 3.06 -15.00
CA GLU A 72 7.04 2.94 -15.01
C GLU A 72 6.46 2.80 -13.59
N VAL A 73 7.31 2.77 -12.58
CA VAL A 73 6.92 2.65 -11.17
C VAL A 73 7.29 3.94 -10.45
N LYS A 74 6.35 4.47 -9.68
CA LYS A 74 6.52 5.68 -8.88
C LYS A 74 6.32 5.35 -7.41
N VAL A 75 7.32 5.69 -6.60
CA VAL A 75 7.33 5.54 -5.14
C VAL A 75 7.36 6.93 -4.53
N GLU A 76 6.38 7.23 -3.69
CA GLU A 76 6.22 8.55 -3.06
C GLU A 76 5.96 8.39 -1.57
N VAL A 77 6.36 9.40 -0.80
CA VAL A 77 5.92 9.57 0.59
C VAL A 77 5.01 10.78 0.62
N GLU A 78 3.76 10.56 1.00
CA GLU A 78 2.76 11.61 1.18
C GLU A 78 2.73 12.08 2.64
N GLU A 79 2.04 13.20 2.89
CA GLU A 79 1.81 13.73 4.23
C GLU A 79 1.18 12.67 5.16
N GLY A 80 1.58 12.69 6.44
CA GLY A 80 1.10 11.73 7.43
C GLY A 80 1.74 10.34 7.33
N ASN A 81 3.00 10.28 6.88
CA ASN A 81 3.82 9.07 6.85
C ASN A 81 3.24 7.96 5.96
N ILE A 82 2.71 8.33 4.79
CA ILE A 82 2.09 7.37 3.88
C ILE A 82 3.05 7.04 2.73
N LEU A 83 3.53 5.79 2.68
CA LEU A 83 4.25 5.26 1.54
C LEU A 83 3.26 4.85 0.46
N GLN A 84 3.39 5.43 -0.73
CA GLN A 84 2.57 5.14 -1.89
C GLN A 84 3.41 4.54 -3.03
N ILE A 85 2.96 3.41 -3.56
CA ILE A 85 3.54 2.74 -4.73
C ILE A 85 2.49 2.76 -5.84
N THR A 86 2.82 3.38 -6.97
CA THR A 86 1.93 3.45 -8.14
C THR A 86 2.66 2.98 -9.39
N GLY A 87 1.90 2.47 -10.34
CA GLY A 87 2.42 2.05 -11.64
C GLY A 87 1.33 1.47 -12.52
N GLU A 88 1.71 1.05 -13.71
CA GLU A 88 0.81 0.44 -14.69
C GLU A 88 1.48 -0.76 -15.34
N ARG A 89 0.79 -1.91 -15.34
CA ARG A 89 1.18 -3.06 -16.13
C ARG A 89 0.49 -2.95 -17.49
N ASN A 90 1.27 -2.67 -18.53
CA ASN A 90 0.77 -2.65 -19.90
C ASN A 90 0.51 -4.07 -20.41
N VAL A 91 -0.53 -4.22 -21.24
CA VAL A 91 -0.70 -5.43 -22.07
C VAL A 91 0.35 -5.34 -23.18
N GLU A 92 1.03 -6.46 -23.48
CA GLU A 92 1.88 -6.55 -24.66
C GLU A 92 1.07 -6.16 -25.90
N LYS A 93 1.66 -5.37 -26.81
CA LYS A 93 0.96 -4.94 -28.02
C LYS A 93 0.54 -6.17 -28.81
N GLU A 94 -0.77 -6.35 -28.97
CA GLU A 94 -1.33 -7.41 -29.80
C GLU A 94 -0.93 -7.16 -31.25
N ASP A 95 -0.22 -8.10 -31.87
CA ASP A 95 -0.10 -8.12 -33.32
C ASP A 95 -1.41 -8.64 -33.91
N LYS A 96 -1.85 -8.07 -35.04
CA LYS A 96 -3.16 -8.41 -35.63
C LYS A 96 -3.23 -9.85 -36.14
N ASN A 97 -2.08 -10.53 -36.22
CA ASN A 97 -1.95 -11.90 -36.67
C ASN A 97 -1.86 -12.92 -35.53
N ASP A 98 -1.86 -12.49 -34.27
CA ASP A 98 -1.70 -13.39 -33.13
C ASP A 98 -3.04 -14.00 -32.69
N THR A 99 -3.03 -15.31 -32.41
CA THR A 99 -4.17 -16.01 -31.82
C THR A 99 -3.88 -16.34 -30.36
N TRP A 100 -4.58 -15.68 -29.45
CA TRP A 100 -4.48 -15.96 -28.01
C TRP A 100 -5.31 -17.20 -27.65
N HIS A 101 -4.63 -18.26 -27.23
CA HIS A 101 -5.31 -19.45 -26.71
C HIS A 101 -5.79 -19.27 -25.26
N ARG A 102 -5.06 -18.46 -24.47
CA ARG A 102 -5.39 -18.17 -23.05
C ARG A 102 -4.63 -16.94 -22.56
N VAL A 103 -5.28 -16.11 -21.74
CA VAL A 103 -4.68 -14.96 -21.07
C VAL A 103 -4.98 -15.06 -19.57
N GLU A 104 -3.95 -15.24 -18.76
CA GLU A 104 -4.07 -15.28 -17.29
C GLU A 104 -3.45 -14.05 -16.61
N ARG A 105 -2.48 -13.41 -17.28
CA ARG A 105 -1.80 -12.22 -16.78
C ARG A 105 -2.76 -11.05 -16.78
N SER A 106 -2.96 -10.43 -15.61
CA SER A 106 -3.75 -9.20 -15.50
C SER A 106 -2.94 -7.99 -15.96
N SER A 107 -3.65 -6.95 -16.41
CA SER A 107 -3.08 -5.66 -16.80
C SER A 107 -3.80 -4.52 -16.09
N GLY A 108 -3.21 -3.33 -16.18
CA GLY A 108 -3.78 -2.09 -15.70
C GLY A 108 -2.99 -1.42 -14.58
N LYS A 109 -3.55 -0.32 -14.11
CA LYS A 109 -2.96 0.54 -13.07
C LYS A 109 -3.09 -0.10 -11.70
N PHE A 110 -2.09 0.14 -10.86
CA PHE A 110 -2.11 -0.24 -9.45
C PHE A 110 -1.70 0.92 -8.56
N THR A 111 -2.19 0.89 -7.33
CA THR A 111 -1.83 1.84 -6.27
C THR A 111 -1.88 1.10 -4.95
N ARG A 112 -0.78 1.09 -4.21
CA ARG A 112 -0.66 0.49 -2.88
C ARG A 112 -0.20 1.56 -1.90
N ARG A 113 -0.90 1.71 -0.77
CA ARG A 113 -0.64 2.73 0.23
C ARG A 113 -0.48 2.08 1.60
N PHE A 114 0.60 2.44 2.29
CA PHE A 114 0.93 1.92 3.61
C PHE A 114 1.18 3.08 4.54
N ARG A 115 0.51 3.10 5.70
CA ARG A 115 0.86 4.05 6.76
C ARG A 115 2.06 3.49 7.52
N LEU A 116 3.09 4.30 7.61
CA LEU A 116 4.29 3.99 8.37
C LEU A 116 4.18 4.56 9.78
N PRO A 117 4.81 3.92 10.78
CA PRO A 117 4.94 4.46 12.12
C PRO A 117 5.60 5.84 12.15
N GLU A 118 5.44 6.54 13.27
CA GLU A 118 6.07 7.86 13.49
C GLU A 118 7.59 7.81 13.52
N ASN A 119 8.18 6.69 13.96
CA ASN A 119 9.62 6.51 14.06
C ASN A 119 10.28 6.11 12.73
N ALA A 120 9.65 6.35 11.58
CA ALA A 120 10.21 6.05 10.27
C ALA A 120 10.89 7.28 9.64
N LYS A 121 12.14 7.14 9.20
CA LYS A 121 12.94 8.20 8.57
C LYS A 121 12.60 8.35 7.09
N MET A 122 11.59 9.15 6.80
CA MET A 122 11.05 9.34 5.44
C MET A 122 12.04 10.00 4.46
N ASP A 123 12.98 10.77 4.98
CA ASP A 123 14.06 11.41 4.23
C ASP A 123 15.12 10.40 3.72
N GLN A 124 15.15 9.20 4.30
CA GLN A 124 16.18 8.18 4.03
C GLN A 124 15.64 6.93 3.34
N VAL A 125 14.46 7.05 2.72
CA VAL A 125 13.84 5.96 1.97
C VAL A 125 14.71 5.58 0.77
N LYS A 126 14.98 4.29 0.61
CA LYS A 126 15.70 3.74 -0.54
C LYS A 126 14.81 2.76 -1.27
N ALA A 127 14.80 2.84 -2.61
CA ALA A 127 14.10 1.91 -3.47
C ALA A 127 15.07 1.29 -4.48
N ALA A 128 14.97 -0.01 -4.69
CA ALA A 128 15.73 -0.74 -5.69
C ALA A 128 14.81 -1.76 -6.38
N MET A 129 15.02 -2.00 -7.68
CA MET A 129 14.27 -2.98 -8.43
C MET A 129 15.22 -3.98 -9.08
N GLU A 130 15.02 -5.25 -8.79
CA GLU A 130 15.86 -6.35 -9.30
C GLU A 130 14.97 -7.54 -9.64
N ASN A 131 15.19 -8.15 -10.81
CA ASN A 131 14.47 -9.37 -11.25
C ASN A 131 12.93 -9.26 -11.17
N GLY A 132 12.38 -8.08 -11.44
CA GLY A 132 10.94 -7.83 -11.38
C GLY A 132 10.37 -7.65 -9.97
N VAL A 133 11.22 -7.52 -8.94
CA VAL A 133 10.81 -7.24 -7.56
C VAL A 133 11.30 -5.86 -7.14
N LEU A 134 10.37 -5.00 -6.70
CA LEU A 134 10.69 -3.72 -6.09
C LEU A 134 10.89 -3.91 -4.59
N THR A 135 12.05 -3.52 -4.08
CA THR A 135 12.35 -3.48 -2.64
C THR A 135 12.45 -2.03 -2.17
N ILE A 136 11.63 -1.65 -1.19
CA ILE A 136 11.66 -0.34 -0.55
C ILE A 136 12.09 -0.52 0.90
N THR A 137 13.15 0.17 1.31
CA THR A 137 13.66 0.16 2.68
C THR A 137 13.45 1.53 3.29
N VAL A 138 12.74 1.56 4.42
CA VAL A 138 12.47 2.75 5.21
C VAL A 138 13.17 2.58 6.57
N PRO A 139 14.31 3.26 6.79
CA PRO A 139 15.02 3.18 8.07
C PRO A 139 14.17 3.68 9.24
N LYS A 140 14.40 3.12 10.42
CA LYS A 140 13.78 3.54 11.67
C LYS A 140 14.67 4.53 12.41
N GLU A 141 14.07 5.43 13.17
CA GLU A 141 14.73 6.17 14.22
C GLU A 141 15.12 5.23 15.35
N GLU A 142 16.33 5.43 15.89
CA GLU A 142 16.75 4.74 17.10
C GLU A 142 15.90 5.26 18.26
N VAL A 143 14.80 4.57 18.52
CA VAL A 143 14.02 4.77 19.73
C VAL A 143 14.79 4.12 20.85
N LYS A 144 15.26 4.92 21.82
CA LYS A 144 15.83 4.40 23.07
C LYS A 144 14.82 3.41 23.65
N LYS A 145 15.22 2.15 23.81
CA LYS A 145 14.36 1.13 24.41
C LYS A 145 13.87 1.68 25.76
N PRO A 146 12.55 1.73 26.01
CA PRO A 146 12.06 2.22 27.28
C PRO A 146 12.62 1.33 28.38
N ASP A 147 13.18 1.95 29.42
CA ASP A 147 13.65 1.23 30.60
C ASP A 147 12.45 0.50 31.22
N VAL A 148 12.51 -0.83 31.23
CA VAL A 148 11.46 -1.66 31.83
C VAL A 148 11.46 -1.39 33.33
N LYS A 149 10.42 -0.73 33.83
CA LYS A 149 10.22 -0.53 35.26
C LYS A 149 9.43 -1.70 35.83
N SER A 150 10.03 -2.43 36.76
CA SER A 150 9.31 -3.40 37.60
C SER A 150 8.34 -2.65 38.51
N ILE A 151 7.05 -2.99 38.46
CA ILE A 151 6.04 -2.45 39.37
C ILE A 151 5.83 -3.49 40.48
N GLU A 152 6.10 -3.11 41.73
CA GLU A 152 5.78 -3.95 42.89
C GLU A 152 4.27 -4.02 43.10
N ILE A 153 3.77 -5.22 43.38
CA ILE A 153 2.35 -5.46 43.70
C ILE A 153 2.20 -5.34 45.21
N SER A 154 1.46 -4.33 45.69
CA SER A 154 1.13 -4.20 47.11
C SER A 154 -0.14 -4.98 47.47
N GLY A 155 -0.14 -5.62 48.64
CA GLY A 155 -1.28 -6.29 49.27
C GLY A 155 -1.43 -5.86 50.72
#